data_AF-A0A812S9G6-F1
#
_entry.id   AF-A0A812S9G6-F1
#
_cell.length_a   1.000
_cell.length_b   1.000
_cell.length_c   1.000
_cell.angle_alpha   90.00
_cell.angle_beta   90.00
_cell.angle_gamma   90.00
#
_symmetry.space_group_name_H-M   'P 1'
#
loop_
_entity.id
_entity.type
_entity.pdbx_description
1 polymer ?
#
loop_
_entity_poly.entity_id
_entity_poly.type
_entity_poly.pdbx_seq_one_letter_code
_entity_poly.pdbx_strand_id
1 'polypeptide(L)'
;MLPSAESFELQKWYVWRRGRAFPVSQVGYHPDTSIYEELQVHQCYASNGPIKLAATLIGGSGDCLKQVAAGADALKNPEPGFFILGSKSYGRKSSFLLKIGHEQVMTVLDALTASA
;
A
#
# COMPACT_ATOMS: atom_id res chain seq x y z
N MET A 1 31.60 -4.87 30.74
CA MET A 1 32.06 -4.22 29.50
C MET A 1 30.82 -3.98 28.63
N LEU A 2 30.31 -2.75 28.59
CA LEU A 2 29.26 -2.38 27.62
C LEU A 2 29.88 -2.47 26.21
N PRO A 3 29.15 -2.94 25.18
CA PRO A 3 29.70 -3.00 23.83
C PRO A 3 30.12 -1.59 23.39
N SER A 4 31.40 -1.46 23.01
CA SER A 4 32.00 -0.23 22.50
C SER A 4 31.37 0.15 21.16
N ALA A 5 31.14 1.44 20.99
CA ALA A 5 30.34 2.07 19.95
C ALA A 5 31.04 2.12 18.57
N GLU A 6 31.39 0.98 17.99
CA GLU A 6 31.64 0.89 16.55
C GLU A 6 30.39 0.35 15.86
N SER A 7 29.42 1.26 15.68
CA SER A 7 28.16 1.00 15.00
C SER A 7 28.22 1.51 13.57
N PHE A 8 28.78 0.70 12.67
CA PHE A 8 28.42 0.75 11.26
C PHE A 8 27.06 0.06 11.10
N GLU A 9 25.99 0.82 10.86
CA GLU A 9 24.83 0.47 10.00
C GLU A 9 23.64 1.42 10.28
N LEU A 10 23.09 1.94 9.18
CA LEU A 10 22.01 2.91 9.12
C LEU A 10 20.70 2.33 9.71
N GLN A 11 20.05 3.05 10.64
CA GLN A 11 18.68 2.82 11.18
C GLN A 11 18.45 1.74 12.27
N LYS A 12 19.19 1.81 13.38
CA LYS A 12 18.96 0.99 14.57
C LYS A 12 17.75 1.48 15.42
N TRP A 13 16.56 0.89 15.22
CA TRP A 13 15.42 1.04 16.14
C TRP A 13 15.45 -0.07 17.19
N TYR A 14 15.82 0.25 18.43
CA TYR A 14 15.78 -0.69 19.54
C TYR A 14 14.84 -0.20 20.65
N VAL A 15 14.10 -1.13 21.24
CA VAL A 15 13.45 -0.90 22.53
C VAL A 15 14.39 -1.42 23.61
N TRP A 16 14.73 -0.59 24.57
CA TRP A 16 15.59 -0.96 25.69
C TRP A 16 14.77 -1.25 26.94
N ARG A 17 14.97 -2.41 27.57
CA ARG A 17 14.32 -2.77 28.84
C ARG A 17 15.20 -3.68 29.69
N ARG A 18 15.48 -3.26 30.92
CA ARG A 18 16.27 -4.01 31.93
C ARG A 18 17.61 -4.52 31.38
N GLY A 19 18.45 -3.63 30.86
CA GLY A 19 19.79 -4.02 30.40
C GLY A 19 19.84 -4.72 29.04
N ARG A 20 18.71 -4.91 28.36
CA ARG A 20 18.63 -5.59 27.05
C ARG A 20 18.00 -4.70 25.99
N ALA A 21 18.54 -4.79 24.77
CA ALA A 21 18.00 -4.15 23.58
C ALA A 21 17.23 -5.17 22.74
N PHE A 22 16.04 -4.78 22.26
CA PHE A 22 15.20 -5.57 21.38
C PHE A 22 15.10 -4.86 20.03
N PRO A 23 15.47 -5.51 18.91
CA PRO A 23 15.37 -4.88 17.60
C PRO A 23 13.89 -4.68 17.22
N VAL A 24 13.59 -3.54 16.59
CA VAL A 24 12.29 -3.24 16.00
C VAL A 24 12.49 -3.01 14.51
N SER A 25 11.85 -3.82 13.68
CA SER A 25 11.91 -3.69 12.23
C SER A 25 10.69 -2.94 11.69
N GLN A 26 10.81 -1.63 11.48
CA GLN A 26 9.78 -0.79 10.84
C GLN A 26 10.05 -0.60 9.33
N VAL A 27 10.35 -1.69 8.62
CA VAL A 27 10.74 -1.66 7.20
C VAL A 27 9.54 -1.72 6.23
N GLY A 28 8.33 -1.49 6.74
CA GLY A 28 7.09 -1.55 5.97
C GLY A 28 6.57 -2.96 5.74
N TYR A 29 5.67 -3.11 4.76
CA TYR A 29 4.96 -4.35 4.46
C TYR A 29 4.82 -4.54 2.96
N HIS A 30 4.55 -5.79 2.55
CA HIS A 30 4.27 -6.16 1.17
C HIS A 30 2.84 -6.73 1.04
N PRO A 31 2.06 -6.36 0.01
CA PRO A 31 0.80 -7.04 -0.28
C PRO A 31 1.06 -8.49 -0.70
N ASP A 32 0.28 -9.44 -0.19
CA ASP A 32 0.29 -10.83 -0.66
C ASP A 32 -0.46 -10.96 -1.99
N THR A 33 0.22 -11.34 -3.07
CA THR A 33 -0.35 -11.42 -4.43
C THR A 33 -0.98 -12.77 -4.76
N SER A 34 -0.75 -13.81 -3.94
CA SER A 34 -1.08 -15.21 -4.25
C SER A 34 -2.51 -15.43 -4.73
N ILE A 35 -3.48 -14.72 -4.16
CA ILE A 35 -4.91 -14.85 -4.51
C ILE A 35 -5.26 -14.43 -5.95
N TYR A 36 -4.44 -13.63 -6.62
CA TYR A 36 -4.72 -13.11 -7.96
C TYR A 36 -3.57 -13.27 -8.95
N GLU A 37 -2.58 -14.09 -8.62
CA GLU A 37 -1.42 -14.36 -9.49
C GLU A 37 -1.82 -15.00 -10.82
N GLU A 38 -2.88 -15.81 -10.83
CA GLU A 38 -3.41 -16.45 -12.03
C GLU A 38 -4.37 -15.54 -12.83
N LEU A 39 -4.75 -14.37 -12.29
CA LEU A 39 -5.67 -13.44 -12.94
C LEU A 39 -4.94 -12.44 -13.83
N GLN A 40 -5.62 -11.89 -14.83
CA GLN A 40 -5.05 -10.87 -15.72
C GLN A 40 -5.00 -9.50 -15.03
N VAL A 41 -4.05 -9.31 -14.12
CA VAL A 41 -3.86 -8.08 -13.34
C VAL A 41 -2.61 -7.34 -13.79
N HIS A 42 -2.76 -6.08 -14.21
CA HIS A 42 -1.62 -5.21 -14.46
C HIS A 42 -1.13 -4.55 -13.17
N GLN A 43 -0.02 -5.06 -12.64
CA GLN A 43 0.63 -4.49 -11.47
C GLN A 43 1.78 -3.54 -11.85
N CYS A 44 1.93 -2.47 -11.08
CA CYS A 44 3.11 -1.62 -11.17
C CYS A 44 4.31 -2.33 -10.56
N TYR A 45 5.42 -2.42 -11.29
CA TYR A 45 6.67 -3.05 -10.82
C TYR A 45 7.26 -2.41 -9.55
N ALA A 46 6.97 -1.13 -9.30
CA ALA A 46 7.50 -0.40 -8.16
C ALA A 46 6.63 -0.56 -6.90
N SER A 47 5.31 -0.51 -7.04
CA SER A 47 4.39 -0.55 -5.90
C SER A 47 3.73 -1.91 -5.68
N ASN A 48 3.65 -2.79 -6.67
CA ASN A 48 2.83 -4.01 -6.69
C ASN A 48 1.30 -3.77 -6.53
N GLY A 49 0.85 -2.53 -6.65
CA GLY A 49 -0.57 -2.17 -6.78
C GLY A 49 -1.02 -2.10 -8.25
N PRO A 50 -2.32 -1.89 -8.52
CA PRO A 50 -2.86 -1.70 -9.87
C PRO A 50 -2.14 -0.56 -10.60
N ILE A 51 -1.72 -0.81 -11.85
CA ILE A 51 -0.84 0.10 -12.58
C ILE A 51 -1.45 1.50 -12.78
N LYS A 52 -2.77 1.57 -13.03
CA LYS A 52 -3.49 2.83 -13.24
C LYS A 52 -3.51 3.67 -11.97
N LEU A 53 -3.90 3.08 -10.85
CA LEU A 53 -3.85 3.74 -9.54
C LEU A 53 -2.41 4.16 -9.19
N ALA A 54 -1.43 3.27 -9.40
CA ALA A 54 -0.04 3.57 -9.12
C ALA A 54 0.44 4.82 -9.87
N ALA A 55 0.07 4.96 -11.14
CA ALA A 55 0.37 6.11 -11.98
C ALA A 55 -0.31 7.41 -11.48
N THR A 56 -1.59 7.36 -11.09
CA THR A 56 -2.29 8.50 -10.48
C THR A 56 -1.60 8.98 -9.20
N LEU A 57 -0.98 8.06 -8.46
CA LEU A 57 -0.29 8.35 -7.20
C LEU A 57 1.17 8.81 -7.36
N ILE A 58 1.72 8.98 -8.58
CA ILE A 58 3.11 9.41 -8.80
C ILE A 58 3.30 10.91 -8.44
N GLY A 59 2.26 11.73 -8.55
CA GLY A 59 2.28 13.16 -8.21
C GLY A 59 1.48 13.55 -6.97
N GLY A 60 1.16 12.58 -6.11
CA GLY A 60 0.29 12.80 -4.95
C GLY A 60 0.85 13.84 -3.97
N SER A 61 -0.06 14.63 -3.40
CA SER A 61 0.19 15.54 -2.28
C SER A 61 0.88 14.81 -1.11
N GLY A 62 1.93 15.40 -0.54
CA GLY A 62 2.52 14.93 0.73
C GLY A 62 1.64 15.21 1.96
N ASP A 63 0.60 16.04 1.80
CA ASP A 63 -0.42 16.28 2.81
C ASP A 63 -1.53 15.23 2.70
N CYS A 64 -1.60 14.34 3.70
CA CYS A 64 -2.56 13.25 3.78
C CYS A 64 -4.00 13.72 3.94
N LEU A 65 -4.24 14.93 4.49
CA LEU A 65 -5.58 15.48 4.67
C LEU A 65 -6.22 15.93 3.36
N LYS A 66 -5.40 16.24 2.35
CA LYS A 66 -5.83 16.65 1.00
C LYS A 66 -5.93 15.50 0.01
N GLN A 67 -5.69 14.27 0.44
CA GLN A 67 -5.76 13.11 -0.43
C GLN A 67 -7.22 12.85 -0.86
N VAL A 68 -7.41 12.60 -2.15
CA VAL A 68 -8.70 12.30 -2.77
C VAL A 68 -8.64 10.89 -3.33
N ALA A 69 -9.73 10.12 -3.18
CA ALA A 69 -9.81 8.79 -3.77
C ALA A 69 -9.79 8.88 -5.30
N ALA A 70 -9.03 7.99 -5.92
CA ALA A 70 -9.12 7.80 -7.36
C ALA A 70 -10.45 7.12 -7.71
N GLY A 71 -11.04 7.49 -8.86
CA GLY A 71 -12.29 6.88 -9.33
C GLY A 71 -12.14 5.38 -9.66
N ALA A 72 -13.27 4.69 -9.84
CA ALA A 72 -13.30 3.25 -10.11
C ALA A 72 -12.45 2.83 -11.31
N ASP A 73 -12.32 3.67 -12.34
CA ASP A 73 -11.50 3.36 -13.52
C ASP A 73 -10.01 3.18 -13.22
N ALA A 74 -9.50 3.87 -12.18
CA ALA A 74 -8.12 3.70 -11.73
C ALA A 74 -7.90 2.36 -11.00
N LEU A 75 -8.98 1.73 -10.52
CA LEU A 75 -8.98 0.46 -9.80
C LEU A 75 -9.29 -0.73 -10.71
N LYS A 76 -9.73 -0.48 -11.95
CA LYS A 76 -10.03 -1.52 -12.95
C LYS A 76 -8.77 -2.20 -13.46
N ASN A 77 -8.78 -3.53 -13.39
CA ASN A 77 -7.79 -4.40 -14.01
C ASN A 77 -8.29 -4.90 -15.37
N PRO A 78 -7.41 -5.47 -16.22
CA PRO A 78 -7.82 -6.16 -17.44
C PRO A 78 -8.80 -7.31 -17.17
N GLU A 79 -8.62 -8.01 -16.05
CA GLU A 79 -9.55 -9.01 -15.56
C GLU A 79 -10.93 -8.39 -15.30
N PRO A 80 -11.98 -8.79 -16.04
CA PRO A 80 -13.30 -8.19 -15.93
C PRO A 80 -13.95 -8.51 -14.58
N GLY A 81 -14.62 -7.53 -13.97
CA GLY A 81 -15.30 -7.70 -12.68
C GLY A 81 -14.36 -7.88 -11.48
N PHE A 82 -13.04 -7.76 -11.67
CA PHE A 82 -12.05 -7.93 -10.62
C PHE A 82 -11.40 -6.60 -10.21
N PHE A 83 -11.50 -6.27 -8.92
CA PHE A 83 -10.99 -5.04 -8.34
C PHE A 83 -10.07 -5.32 -7.15
N ILE A 84 -8.97 -4.57 -7.06
CA ILE A 84 -8.07 -4.60 -5.90
C ILE A 84 -8.30 -3.30 -5.13
N LEU A 85 -8.78 -3.40 -3.89
CA LEU A 85 -9.17 -2.27 -3.04
C LEU A 85 -8.36 -2.21 -1.75
N GLY A 86 -8.52 -1.12 -1.00
CA GLY A 86 -7.92 -0.92 0.31
C GLY A 86 -6.40 -0.77 0.23
N SER A 87 -5.71 -1.17 1.31
CA SER A 87 -4.25 -1.07 1.40
C SER A 87 -3.55 -1.88 0.30
N LYS A 88 -4.15 -2.99 -0.14
CA LYS A 88 -3.62 -3.84 -1.21
C LYS A 88 -3.51 -3.09 -2.53
N SER A 89 -4.44 -2.17 -2.81
CA SER A 89 -4.41 -1.32 -4.01
C SER A 89 -3.24 -0.34 -4.02
N TYR A 90 -2.78 0.10 -2.84
CA TYR A 90 -1.60 0.98 -2.69
C TYR A 90 -0.28 0.21 -2.72
N GLY A 91 -0.34 -1.12 -2.56
CA GLY A 91 0.80 -2.02 -2.58
C GLY A 91 1.84 -1.67 -1.52
N ARG A 92 3.07 -1.35 -1.92
CA ARG A 92 4.19 -0.95 -1.04
C ARG A 92 4.10 0.51 -0.56
N LYS A 93 3.17 1.32 -1.07
CA LYS A 93 3.07 2.73 -0.67
C LYS A 93 2.49 2.85 0.75
N SER A 94 3.14 3.65 1.59
CA SER A 94 2.71 3.93 2.96
C SER A 94 1.64 5.03 3.09
N SER A 95 1.22 5.64 1.97
CA SER A 95 0.24 6.74 1.93
C SER A 95 -1.23 6.30 1.90
N PHE A 96 -1.52 5.04 2.25
CA PHE A 96 -2.90 4.57 2.33
C PHE A 96 -3.60 5.14 3.58
N LEU A 97 -4.86 5.54 3.42
CA LEU A 97 -5.72 6.03 4.49
C LEU A 97 -7.04 5.26 4.48
N LEU A 98 -7.56 4.92 5.67
CA LEU A 98 -8.84 4.21 5.80
C LEU A 98 -10.01 4.97 5.13
N LYS A 99 -10.02 6.31 5.24
CA LYS A 99 -10.98 7.18 4.55
C LYS A 99 -11.03 6.88 3.05
N ILE A 100 -9.85 6.81 2.42
CA ILE A 100 -9.72 6.51 0.99
C ILE A 100 -10.18 5.08 0.68
N GLY A 101 -9.84 4.12 1.53
CA GLY A 101 -10.32 2.74 1.38
C GLY A 101 -11.85 2.63 1.37
N HIS A 102 -12.55 3.37 2.24
CA HIS A 102 -14.02 3.39 2.24
C HIS A 102 -14.58 4.02 0.96
N GLU A 103 -14.00 5.14 0.50
CA GLU A 103 -14.40 5.78 -0.76
C GLU A 103 -14.16 4.87 -1.98
N GLN A 104 -13.07 4.08 -1.99
CA GLN A 104 -12.81 3.09 -3.04
C GLN A 104 -13.92 2.04 -3.12
N VAL A 105 -14.36 1.52 -1.98
CA VAL A 105 -15.43 0.51 -1.92
C VAL A 105 -16.73 1.06 -2.48
N MET A 106 -17.14 2.27 -2.05
CA MET A 106 -18.36 2.90 -2.55
C MET A 106 -18.30 3.13 -4.06
N THR A 107 -17.18 3.67 -4.55
CA THR A 107 -17.02 3.95 -5.98
C THR A 107 -17.07 2.68 -6.84
N VAL A 108 -16.52 1.56 -6.34
CA VAL A 108 -16.58 0.27 -7.06
C VAL A 108 -17.96 -0.36 -6.98
N LEU A 109 -18.66 -0.28 -5.85
CA LEU A 109 -20.05 -0.74 -5.75
C LEU A 109 -20.96 0.01 -6.73
N ASP A 110 -20.82 1.33 -6.83
CA ASP A 110 -21.56 2.14 -7.79
C ASP A 110 -21.23 1.73 -9.24
N ALA A 111 -19.95 1.47 -9.53
CA ALA A 111 -19.54 1.01 -10.86
C ALA A 111 -20.07 -0.38 -11.22
N LEU A 112 -20.17 -1.29 -10.24
CA LEU A 112 -20.72 -2.63 -10.42
C LEU A 112 -22.23 -2.60 -10.63
N THR A 113 -22.96 -1.79 -9.85
CA THR A 113 -24.42 -1.67 -9.97
C THR A 113 -24.85 -0.94 -11.24
N ALA A 114 -24.06 0.03 -11.72
CA ALA A 114 -24.31 0.68 -13.01
C ALA A 114 -24.07 -0.23 -14.24
N SER A 115 -23.35 -1.35 -14.05
CA SER A 115 -23.07 -2.35 -15.09
C SER A 115 -24.00 -3.56 -15.07
N ALA A 116 -24.93 -3.61 -14.12
CA ALA A 116 -25.95 -4.66 -13.96
C ALA A 116 -27.29 -4.21 -14.58
#